data_AF-A0A966L057-F1
#
_entry.id   AF-A0A966L057-F1
#
_cell.length_a   1.000
_cell.length_b   1.000
_cell.length_c   1.000
_cell.angle_alpha   90.00
_cell.angle_beta   90.00
_cell.angle_gamma   90.00
#
_symmetry.space_group_name_H-M   'P 1'
#
loop_
_entity.id
_entity.type
_entity.pdbx_description
1 polymer ?
#
loop_
_entity_poly.entity_id
_entity_poly.type
_entity_poly.pdbx_seq_one_letter_code
_entity_poly.pdbx_strand_id
1 'polypeptide(L)'
;MEDGRYKVVYDDQFSDYPEFEFEVNGQNLTEISSDLKRKYRIEQIGNNAFRLKSLERQSDSLTDFQKALTSHGQPYYEITGCKRDTINFTMRVNLHVISHSGKFIRAN
;
A
#
# COMPACT_ATOMS: atom_id res chain seq x y z
N MET A 1 2.21 7.26 10.06
CA MET A 1 2.78 5.91 10.15
C MET A 1 4.19 6.07 10.68
N GLU A 2 4.59 5.22 11.62
CA GLU A 2 5.95 5.29 12.17
C GLU A 2 6.91 4.50 11.29
N ASP A 3 8.20 4.74 11.47
CA ASP A 3 9.23 3.97 10.80
C ASP A 3 9.26 2.53 11.35
N GLY A 4 9.49 1.57 10.47
CA GLY A 4 9.53 0.16 10.82
C GLY A 4 9.05 -0.75 9.71
N ARG A 5 9.03 -2.05 10.02
CA ARG A 5 8.54 -3.08 9.12
C ARG A 5 7.10 -3.38 9.41
N TYR A 6 6.36 -3.65 8.34
CA TYR A 6 4.94 -3.92 8.39
C TYR A 6 4.63 -5.12 7.51
N LYS A 7 3.82 -6.03 8.04
CA LYS A 7 3.17 -7.09 7.28
C LYS A 7 1.78 -6.63 6.85
N VAL A 8 1.40 -6.91 5.61
CA VAL A 8 0.04 -6.71 5.13
C VAL A 8 -0.79 -7.96 5.43
N VAL A 9 -1.95 -7.76 6.06
CA VAL A 9 -2.97 -8.80 6.24
C VAL A 9 -4.28 -8.28 5.66
N TYR A 10 -4.74 -8.90 4.59
CA TYR A 10 -5.98 -8.51 3.91
C TYR A 10 -7.21 -9.03 4.65
N ASP A 11 -8.36 -8.36 4.45
CA ASP A 11 -9.64 -8.89 4.93
C ASP A 11 -10.01 -10.17 4.16
N ASP A 12 -10.80 -11.07 4.76
CA ASP A 12 -11.09 -12.42 4.23
C ASP A 12 -11.56 -12.43 2.77
N GLN A 13 -12.33 -11.43 2.35
CA GLN A 13 -12.82 -11.30 0.97
C GLN A 13 -11.73 -11.01 -0.07
N PHE A 14 -10.51 -10.73 0.38
CA PHE A 14 -9.30 -10.49 -0.41
C PHE A 14 -8.18 -11.47 -0.05
N SER A 15 -8.50 -12.64 0.52
CA SER A 15 -7.52 -13.64 0.95
C SER A 15 -6.58 -14.13 -0.16
N ASP A 16 -7.01 -14.02 -1.42
CA ASP A 16 -6.24 -14.44 -2.59
C ASP A 16 -5.18 -13.43 -3.02
N TYR A 17 -5.12 -12.25 -2.38
CA TYR A 17 -4.09 -11.25 -2.65
C TYR A 17 -2.72 -11.72 -2.12
N PRO A 18 -1.63 -11.40 -2.83
CA PRO A 18 -0.30 -11.83 -2.42
C PRO A 18 0.08 -11.20 -1.08
N GLU A 19 0.49 -12.03 -0.12
CA GLU A 19 1.09 -11.53 1.11
C GLU A 19 2.43 -10.85 0.78
N PHE A 20 2.62 -9.64 1.29
CA PHE A 20 3.91 -8.96 1.23
C PHE A 20 4.19 -8.18 2.50
N GLU A 21 5.47 -7.89 2.70
CA GLU A 21 5.96 -7.03 3.76
C GLU A 21 6.54 -5.76 3.15
N PHE A 22 6.59 -4.70 3.94
CA PHE A 22 7.27 -3.48 3.54
C PHE A 22 7.95 -2.80 4.72
N GLU A 23 9.00 -2.05 4.43
CA GLU A 23 9.71 -1.22 5.39
C GLU A 23 9.46 0.25 5.10
N VAL A 24 9.15 1.00 6.15
CA VAL A 24 8.98 2.45 6.09
C VAL A 24 10.11 3.14 6.82
N ASN A 25 10.68 4.12 6.11
CA ASN A 25 11.77 4.96 6.57
C ASN A 25 11.49 6.40 6.11
N GLY A 26 10.94 7.20 7.03
CA GLY A 26 10.42 8.53 6.78
C GLY A 26 9.29 8.53 5.76
N GLN A 27 9.51 9.20 4.63
CA GLN A 27 8.53 9.26 3.52
C GLN A 27 8.73 8.17 2.48
N ASN A 28 9.62 7.19 2.70
CA ASN A 28 9.89 6.14 1.75
C ASN A 28 9.33 4.81 2.25
N LEU A 29 8.75 4.05 1.34
CA LEU A 29 8.27 2.68 1.55
C LEU A 29 9.05 1.77 0.60
N THR A 30 9.65 0.71 1.14
CA THR A 30 10.32 -0.33 0.36
C THR A 30 9.55 -1.63 0.50
N GLU A 31 9.07 -2.17 -0.61
CA GLU A 31 8.42 -3.49 -0.65
C GLU A 31 9.49 -4.59 -0.48
N ILE A 32 9.21 -5.52 0.43
CA ILE A 32 10.02 -6.71 0.70
C ILE A 32 9.25 -7.89 0.12
N SER A 33 9.50 -8.18 -1.16
CA SER A 33 9.06 -9.41 -1.82
C SER A 33 10.30 -10.22 -2.26
N SER A 34 10.16 -11.53 -2.40
CA SER A 34 11.27 -12.45 -2.72
C SER A 34 12.03 -12.09 -3.99
N ASP A 35 11.36 -11.45 -4.95
CA ASP A 35 11.90 -11.25 -6.30
C ASP A 35 12.05 -9.77 -6.72
N LEU A 36 11.45 -8.83 -5.98
CA LEU A 36 11.41 -7.41 -6.35
C LEU A 36 11.55 -6.49 -5.13
N LYS A 37 12.55 -5.60 -5.16
CA LYS A 37 12.74 -4.51 -4.19
C LYS A 37 12.23 -3.19 -4.75
N ARG A 38 10.91 -3.00 -4.74
CA ARG A 38 10.28 -1.77 -5.24
C ARG A 38 10.34 -0.68 -4.18
N LYS A 39 10.60 0.55 -4.62
CA LYS A 39 10.63 1.73 -3.76
C LYS A 39 9.55 2.73 -4.14
N TYR A 40 8.83 3.18 -3.13
CA TYR A 40 7.74 4.14 -3.24
C TYR A 40 8.00 5.32 -2.32
N ARG A 41 7.56 6.50 -2.75
CA ARG A 41 7.40 7.67 -1.89
C ARG A 41 5.97 7.75 -1.41
N ILE A 42 5.80 7.94 -0.11
CA ILE A 42 4.51 8.20 0.53
C ILE A 42 4.18 9.69 0.33
N GLU A 43 3.11 9.96 -0.41
CA GLU A 43 2.55 11.29 -0.60
C GLU A 43 1.26 11.41 0.23
N GLN A 44 1.25 12.26 1.25
CA GLN A 44 0.04 12.54 2.02
C GLN A 44 -0.92 13.41 1.19
N ILE A 45 -2.18 13.00 1.11
CA ILE A 45 -3.22 13.71 0.36
C ILE A 45 -4.36 14.21 1.27
N GLY A 46 -4.29 13.92 2.56
CA GLY A 46 -5.25 14.34 3.58
C GLY A 46 -4.87 13.82 4.97
N ASN A 47 -5.67 14.14 5.98
CA ASN A 47 -5.36 13.83 7.38
C ASN A 47 -5.25 12.32 7.67
N ASN A 48 -5.95 11.48 6.91
CA ASN A 48 -5.96 10.03 7.05
C ASN A 48 -5.70 9.31 5.72
N ALA A 49 -5.23 10.00 4.68
CA ALA A 49 -5.11 9.43 3.36
C ALA A 49 -3.73 9.69 2.75
N PHE A 50 -3.17 8.68 2.10
CA PHE A 50 -1.88 8.76 1.42
C PHE A 50 -1.87 7.99 0.10
N ARG A 51 -0.91 8.32 -0.75
CA ARG A 51 -0.64 7.64 -2.02
C ARG A 51 0.79 7.14 -2.05
N LEU A 52 1.01 6.10 -2.83
CA LEU A 52 2.33 5.57 -3.10
C LEU A 52 2.73 5.97 -4.52
N LYS A 53 3.80 6.75 -4.63
CA LYS A 53 4.39 7.14 -5.91
C LYS A 53 5.64 6.31 -6.16
N SER A 54 5.65 5.55 -7.25
CA SER A 54 6.83 4.78 -7.66
C SER A 54 8.03 5.72 -7.84
N LEU A 55 9.16 5.38 -7.22
CA LEU A 55 10.44 6.08 -7.43
C LEU A 55 11.21 5.53 -8.63
N GLU A 56 10.85 4.33 -9.10
CA GLU A 56 11.42 3.73 -10.30
C GLU A 56 10.69 4.26 -11.55
N ARG A 57 11.46 4.60 -12.59
CA ARG A 57 10.90 4.83 -13.94
C ARG A 57 10.33 3.50 -14.41
N GLN A 58 9.01 3.45 -14.65
CA GLN A 58 8.33 2.29 -15.20
C GLN A 58 9.02 1.87 -16.51
N SER A 59 9.77 0.78 -16.48
CA SER A 59 10.32 0.15 -17.68
C SER A 59 9.23 -0.67 -18.33
N ASP A 60 8.52 -0.09 -19.31
CA ASP A 60 7.64 -0.62 -20.38
C ASP A 60 6.68 -1.80 -20.11
N SER A 61 6.63 -2.37 -18.92
CA SER A 61 5.78 -3.50 -18.56
C SER A 61 5.19 -3.25 -17.18
N LEU A 62 4.06 -2.54 -17.17
CA LEU A 62 3.22 -2.50 -15.97
C LEU A 62 2.82 -3.94 -15.63
N THR A 63 3.09 -4.36 -14.40
CA THR A 63 2.48 -5.57 -13.85
C THR A 63 0.96 -5.41 -13.81
N ASP A 64 0.18 -6.49 -13.85
CA ASP A 64 -1.28 -6.39 -13.90
C ASP A 64 -1.87 -5.66 -12.69
N PHE A 65 -1.20 -5.76 -11.53
CA PHE A 65 -1.50 -4.93 -10.35
C PHE A 65 -1.32 -3.43 -10.62
N GLN A 66 -0.25 -3.02 -11.32
CA GLN A 66 -0.02 -1.63 -11.69
C GLN A 66 -0.97 -1.16 -12.81
N LYS A 67 -1.33 -2.02 -13.77
CA LYS A 67 -2.38 -1.70 -14.76
C LYS A 67 -3.73 -1.46 -14.07
N ALA A 68 -4.10 -2.30 -13.11
CA ALA A 68 -5.32 -2.13 -12.32
C ALA A 68 -5.28 -0.86 -11.44
N LEU A 69 -4.12 -0.54 -10.85
CA LEU A 69 -3.92 0.70 -10.10
C LEU A 69 -4.04 1.95 -10.98
N THR A 70 -3.50 1.91 -12.19
CA THR A 70 -3.41 3.08 -13.09
C THR A 70 -4.64 3.28 -13.98
N SER A 71 -5.41 2.24 -14.30
CA SER A 71 -6.55 2.33 -15.24
C SER A 71 -7.78 3.06 -14.68
N HIS A 72 -7.85 3.24 -13.36
CA HIS A 72 -9.05 3.68 -12.66
C HIS A 72 -8.86 5.01 -11.88
N GLY A 73 -7.71 5.69 -12.06
CA GLY A 73 -7.44 7.02 -11.50
C GLY A 73 -6.13 7.12 -10.72
N GLN A 74 -6.16 7.87 -9.61
CA GLN A 74 -5.03 8.02 -8.68
C GLN A 74 -5.36 7.28 -7.37
N PRO A 75 -5.10 5.97 -7.32
CA PRO A 75 -5.45 5.16 -6.17
C PRO A 75 -4.77 5.67 -4.90
N TYR A 76 -5.45 5.52 -3.78
CA TYR A 76 -4.98 5.99 -2.49
C TYR A 76 -5.41 5.05 -1.37
N TYR A 77 -4.62 5.08 -0.31
CA TYR A 77 -4.90 4.38 0.93
C TYR A 77 -5.57 5.36 1.88
N GLU A 78 -6.71 4.94 2.42
CA GLU A 78 -7.41 5.62 3.50
C GLU A 78 -7.21 4.82 4.78
N ILE A 79 -6.71 5.47 5.83
CA ILE A 79 -6.56 4.91 7.16
C ILE A 79 -7.90 5.01 7.88
N THR A 80 -8.48 3.85 8.18
CA THR A 80 -9.81 3.73 8.82
C THR A 80 -9.72 3.47 10.32
N GLY A 81 -8.53 3.14 10.82
CA GLY A 81 -8.28 2.96 12.24
C GLY A 81 -6.80 2.78 12.55
N CYS A 82 -6.38 3.25 13.72
CA CYS A 82 -5.02 3.07 14.21
C CYS A 82 -5.08 2.52 15.64
N LYS A 83 -4.48 1.35 15.85
CA LYS A 83 -4.17 0.75 17.15
C LYS A 83 -2.66 0.59 17.23
N ARG A 84 -2.11 0.49 18.45
CA ARG A 84 -0.65 0.53 18.74
C ARG A 84 0.25 -0.05 17.64
N ASP A 85 0.02 -1.30 17.26
CA ASP A 85 0.80 -2.06 16.29
C ASP A 85 0.07 -2.29 14.96
N THR A 86 -1.19 -1.85 14.84
CA THR A 86 -2.08 -2.25 13.76
C THR A 86 -2.76 -1.02 13.14
N ILE A 87 -2.57 -0.84 11.84
CA ILE A 87 -3.19 0.24 11.07
C ILE A 87 -4.17 -0.39 10.08
N ASN A 88 -5.46 -0.13 10.27
CA ASN A 88 -6.49 -0.56 9.32
C ASN A 88 -6.50 0.39 8.12
N PHE A 89 -6.58 -0.18 6.92
CA PHE A 89 -6.60 0.59 5.68
C PHE A 89 -7.68 0.12 4.72
N THR A 90 -8.09 1.04 3.84
CA THR A 90 -8.86 0.75 2.64
C THR A 90 -8.14 1.35 1.45
N MET A 91 -7.78 0.52 0.47
CA MET A 91 -7.21 0.97 -0.79
C MET A 91 -8.35 1.27 -1.76
N ARG A 92 -8.49 2.53 -2.10
CA ARG A 92 -9.51 3.05 -3.00
C ARG A 92 -8.89 3.39 -4.34
N VAL A 93 -9.59 3.02 -5.40
CA VAL A 93 -9.18 3.41 -6.76
C VAL A 93 -9.75 4.78 -7.12
N ASN A 94 -10.94 5.07 -6.62
CA ASN A 94 -11.56 6.40 -6.56
C ASN A 94 -12.56 6.45 -5.39
N LEU A 95 -13.32 7.54 -5.26
CA LEU A 95 -14.30 7.71 -4.16
C LEU A 95 -15.35 6.60 -4.08
N HIS A 96 -15.72 5.99 -5.21
CA HIS A 96 -16.82 5.02 -5.30
C HIS A 96 -16.34 3.56 -5.38
N VAL A 97 -15.05 3.33 -5.65
CA VAL A 97 -14.50 2.00 -5.92
C VAL A 97 -13.38 1.66 -4.94
N ILE A 98 -13.60 0.61 -4.16
CA ILE A 98 -12.59 -0.01 -3.29
C ILE A 98 -11.92 -1.13 -4.10
N SER A 99 -10.58 -1.16 -4.10
CA SER A 99 -9.85 -2.30 -4.65
C SER A 99 -9.70 -3.40 -3.61
N HIS A 100 -9.22 -3.05 -2.42
CA HIS A 100 -9.01 -4.00 -1.33
C HIS A 100 -8.89 -3.27 0.01
N SER A 101 -9.00 -4.01 1.11
CA SER A 101 -8.84 -3.51 2.47
C SER A 101 -8.14 -4.53 3.35
N GLY A 102 -7.63 -4.06 4.48
CA GLY A 102 -6.92 -4.91 5.42
C GLY A 102 -6.21 -4.12 6.50
N LYS A 103 -5.11 -4.68 6.97
CA LYS A 103 -4.33 -4.19 8.11
C LYS A 103 -2.84 -4.20 7.78
N PHE A 104 -2.17 -3.13 8.14
CA PHE A 104 -0.72 -3.10 8.26
C PHE A 104 -0.38 -3.42 9.72
N ILE A 105 0.28 -4.54 9.96
CA ILE A 105 0.68 -4.99 11.29
C ILE A 105 2.19 -4.77 11.41
N ARG A 106 2.62 -3.96 12.37
CA ARG A 106 4.04 -3.70 12.61
C ARG A 106 4.72 -4.99 13.04
N ALA A 107 5.75 -5.41 12.31
CA ALA A 107 6.63 -6.50 12.72
C ALA A 107 7.58 -5.97 13.80
N ASN A 108 7.66 -6.66 14.93
CA ASN A 108 8.56 -6.35 16.04
C ASN A 108 10.02 -6.61 15.67
#